data_AF-A0A3B8Q9H0-F1
#
_entry.id   AF-A0A3B8Q9H0-F1
#
_cell.length_a   1.000
_cell.length_b   1.000
_cell.length_c   1.000
_cell.angle_alpha   90.00
_cell.angle_beta   90.00
_cell.angle_gamma   90.00
#
_symmetry.space_group_name_H-M   'P 1'
#
loop_
_entity.id
_entity.type
_entity.pdbx_description
1 polymer ?
#
loop_
_entity_poly.entity_id
_entity_poly.type
_entity_poly.pdbx_seq_one_letter_code
_entity_poly.pdbx_strand_id
1 'polypeptide(L)'
;SAYDTGPRGPYTTFKLSQFSPVAMVFWEADERQPSNFDNVASRPDEGVTQRHNTGTVMGNFGGHTEYMKFKVYYQEAGIGGFRGVRPGRFWCNPASKTGD
;
A
#
# COMPACT_ATOMS: atom_id res chain seq x y z
N SER A 1 -25.78 3.07 13.76
CA SER A 1 -24.48 3.06 13.06
C SER A 1 -23.64 1.93 13.58
N ALA A 2 -23.11 1.06 12.72
CA ALA A 2 -22.40 -0.16 13.13
C ALA A 2 -20.88 0.03 13.13
N TYR A 3 -20.39 0.91 14.01
CA TYR A 3 -18.96 1.10 14.24
C TYR A 3 -18.63 0.65 15.67
N ASP A 4 -18.18 -0.59 15.81
CA ASP A 4 -17.58 -1.08 17.05
C ASP A 4 -16.13 -0.54 17.17
N THR A 5 -15.64 -0.40 18.39
CA THR A 5 -14.31 0.11 18.72
C THR A 5 -13.46 -0.89 19.53
N GLY A 6 -13.91 -2.14 19.66
CA GLY A 6 -13.19 -3.25 20.29
C GLY A 6 -11.84 -3.57 19.62
N PRO A 7 -10.68 -3.43 20.31
CA PRO A 7 -9.35 -3.44 19.68
C PRO A 7 -8.75 -4.85 19.46
N ARG A 8 -9.56 -5.92 19.34
CA ARG A 8 -9.08 -7.32 19.27
C ARG A 8 -9.92 -8.23 18.35
N GLY A 9 -9.81 -8.01 17.04
CA GLY A 9 -10.40 -8.87 16.00
C GLY A 9 -9.82 -8.59 14.61
N PRO A 10 -10.13 -9.43 13.60
CA PRO A 10 -9.56 -9.32 12.24
C PRO A 10 -10.02 -8.10 11.42
N TYR A 11 -10.82 -7.20 12.01
CA TYR A 11 -11.32 -5.96 11.40
C TYR A 11 -11.10 -4.77 12.34
N THR A 12 -9.90 -4.66 12.91
CA THR A 12 -9.56 -3.64 13.91
C THR A 12 -9.07 -2.35 13.28
N THR A 13 -9.70 -1.23 13.67
CA THR A 13 -9.25 0.11 13.28
C THR A 13 -8.03 0.53 14.09
N PHE A 14 -6.95 0.92 13.42
CA PHE A 14 -5.75 1.49 14.05
C PHE A 14 -5.77 3.02 14.06
N LYS A 15 -5.11 3.63 15.04
CA LYS A 15 -4.84 5.08 15.02
C LYS A 15 -3.78 5.39 13.97
N LEU A 16 -3.91 6.52 13.29
CA LEU A 16 -2.95 7.00 12.27
C LEU A 16 -1.49 6.99 12.78
N SER A 17 -1.29 7.36 14.06
CA SER A 17 0.02 7.37 14.73
C SER A 17 0.63 5.98 15.02
N GLN A 18 -0.02 4.89 14.62
CA GLN A 18 0.53 3.53 14.69
C GLN A 18 1.17 3.09 13.35
N PHE A 19 0.92 3.81 12.27
CA PHE A 19 1.54 3.59 10.97
C PHE A 19 2.83 4.41 10.84
N SER A 20 3.75 3.95 9.99
CA SER A 20 4.90 4.77 9.57
C SER A 20 4.41 5.96 8.74
N PRO A 21 4.94 7.20 8.92
CA PRO A 21 4.55 8.33 8.09
C PRO A 21 4.79 8.12 6.59
N VAL A 22 5.75 7.26 6.22
CA VAL A 22 6.07 6.90 4.82
C VAL A 22 5.38 5.61 4.36
N ALA A 23 4.46 5.04 5.13
CA ALA A 23 3.63 3.94 4.67
C ALA A 23 2.53 4.43 3.73
N MET A 24 2.19 3.62 2.74
CA MET A 24 1.29 3.91 1.62
C MET A 24 -0.17 3.74 2.02
N VAL A 25 -1.02 4.69 1.64
CA VAL A 25 -2.49 4.62 1.77
C VAL A 25 -3.13 4.33 0.42
N PHE A 26 -2.66 5.03 -0.62
CA PHE A 26 -3.15 4.93 -2.00
C PHE A 26 -2.01 5.10 -3.00
N TRP A 27 -2.17 4.53 -4.19
CA TRP A 27 -1.22 4.65 -5.29
C TRP A 27 -1.92 4.60 -6.64
N GLU A 28 -1.27 5.08 -7.69
CA GLU A 28 -1.74 4.85 -9.06
C GLU A 28 -1.37 3.42 -9.50
N ALA A 29 -2.37 2.54 -9.48
CA ALA A 29 -2.32 1.15 -9.96
C ALA A 29 -2.01 1.05 -11.47
N ASP A 30 -1.70 -0.15 -11.98
CA ASP A 30 -1.47 -0.35 -13.42
C ASP A 30 -2.75 -0.04 -14.22
N GLU A 31 -2.66 0.93 -15.13
CA GLU A 31 -3.77 1.41 -15.95
C GLU A 31 -4.25 0.39 -17.01
N ARG A 32 -3.46 -0.67 -17.25
CA ARG A 32 -3.69 -1.65 -18.33
C ARG A 32 -4.55 -2.82 -17.90
N GLN A 33 -4.78 -2.96 -16.59
CA GLN A 33 -5.57 -4.03 -15.99
C GLN A 33 -6.96 -3.48 -15.60
N PRO A 34 -8.02 -3.76 -16.37
CA PRO A 34 -9.31 -3.08 -16.20
C PRO A 34 -9.98 -3.29 -14.83
N SER A 35 -9.69 -4.39 -14.13
CA SER A 35 -10.21 -4.62 -12.78
C SER A 35 -9.78 -3.56 -11.76
N ASN A 36 -8.60 -2.95 -11.95
CA ASN A 36 -8.05 -1.96 -11.02
C ASN A 36 -8.91 -0.68 -10.91
N PHE A 37 -9.81 -0.45 -11.87
CA PHE A 37 -10.78 0.65 -11.86
C PHE A 37 -12.10 0.32 -11.15
N ASP A 38 -12.39 -0.97 -10.89
CA ASP A 38 -13.66 -1.45 -10.34
C ASP A 38 -13.63 -1.50 -8.80
N ASN A 39 -12.58 -2.10 -8.23
CA ASN A 39 -12.41 -2.24 -6.78
C ASN A 39 -11.47 -1.19 -6.13
N VAL A 40 -10.67 -0.49 -6.94
CA VAL A 40 -9.38 0.11 -6.55
C VAL A 40 -8.38 -0.96 -6.10
N ALA A 41 -7.12 -0.84 -6.52
CA ALA A 41 -6.07 -1.77 -6.13
C ALA A 41 -6.00 -1.87 -4.59
N SER A 42 -6.19 -3.10 -4.13
CA SER A 42 -6.44 -3.49 -2.74
C SER A 42 -5.25 -4.19 -2.11
N ARG A 43 -4.22 -4.56 -2.90
CA ARG A 43 -2.97 -5.15 -2.42
C ARG A 43 -1.74 -4.60 -3.13
N PRO A 44 -0.60 -4.43 -2.43
CA PRO A 44 0.65 -3.96 -3.03
C PRO A 44 1.21 -4.84 -4.17
N ASP A 45 0.78 -6.09 -4.31
CA ASP A 45 1.22 -6.98 -5.39
C ASP A 45 0.44 -6.82 -6.72
N GLU A 46 -0.57 -5.95 -6.77
CA GLU A 46 -1.39 -5.69 -7.99
C GLU A 46 -0.75 -4.70 -8.99
N GLY A 47 0.45 -4.19 -8.70
CA GLY A 47 1.25 -3.39 -9.63
C GLY A 47 0.86 -1.90 -9.70
N VAL A 48 1.57 -1.16 -10.55
CA VAL A 48 1.49 0.32 -10.63
C VAL A 48 1.63 0.85 -12.04
N THR A 49 1.06 2.03 -12.27
CA THR A 49 1.21 2.78 -13.53
C THR A 49 2.68 3.07 -13.84
N GLN A 50 2.98 3.23 -15.14
CA GLN A 50 4.27 3.71 -15.63
C GLN A 50 4.18 5.05 -16.38
N ARG A 51 2.97 5.64 -16.47
CA ARG A 51 2.69 6.86 -17.25
C ARG A 51 3.53 8.05 -16.82
N HIS A 52 3.81 8.18 -15.52
CA HIS A 52 4.57 9.28 -14.96
C HIS A 52 6.06 8.96 -14.99
N ASN A 53 6.68 9.02 -16.18
CA ASN A 53 8.12 8.83 -16.37
C ASN A 53 8.67 7.50 -15.81
N THR A 54 7.96 6.39 -16.06
CA THR A 54 8.29 5.04 -15.52
C THR A 54 8.23 4.98 -13.97
N GLY A 55 7.28 5.72 -13.40
CA GLY A 55 6.95 5.68 -11.98
C GLY A 55 5.48 5.97 -11.72
N THR A 56 5.14 5.89 -10.44
CA THR A 56 3.81 6.07 -9.87
C THR A 56 3.84 7.17 -8.80
N VAL A 57 2.65 7.67 -8.46
CA VAL A 57 2.43 8.65 -7.40
C VAL A 57 1.66 7.95 -6.28
N MET A 58 2.10 8.17 -5.03
CA MET A 58 1.54 7.53 -3.84
C MET A 58 1.14 8.58 -2.79
N GLY A 59 0.01 8.37 -2.12
CA GLY A 59 -0.37 9.12 -0.92
C GLY A 59 0.02 8.32 0.33
N ASN A 60 0.78 8.95 1.23
CA ASN A 60 1.35 8.30 2.42
C ASN A 60 0.62 8.73 3.71
N PHE A 61 0.60 7.87 4.74
CA PHE A 61 -0.10 8.11 6.02
C PHE A 61 0.36 9.38 6.74
N GLY A 62 1.59 9.84 6.49
CA GLY A 62 2.12 11.12 6.95
C GLY A 62 1.57 12.36 6.23
N GLY A 63 0.44 12.26 5.51
CA GLY A 63 -0.24 13.39 4.89
C GLY A 63 0.48 14.02 3.70
N HIS A 64 1.41 13.30 3.08
CA HIS A 64 2.22 13.76 1.95
C HIS A 64 2.14 12.81 0.76
N THR A 65 2.57 13.30 -0.40
CA THR A 65 2.59 12.56 -1.66
C THR A 65 4.04 12.26 -2.05
N GLU A 66 4.34 11.01 -2.40
CA GLU A 66 5.67 10.57 -2.85
C GLU A 66 5.61 10.12 -4.33
N TYR A 67 6.60 10.50 -5.13
CA TYR A 67 6.84 9.92 -6.45
C TYR A 67 7.84 8.77 -6.33
N MET A 68 7.47 7.57 -6.82
CA MET A 68 8.37 6.42 -6.81
C MET A 68 8.48 5.75 -8.18
N LYS A 69 9.72 5.42 -8.57
CA LYS A 69 10.04 4.68 -9.79
C LYS A 69 9.48 3.25 -9.70
N PHE A 70 8.87 2.79 -10.78
CA PHE A 70 8.25 1.46 -10.94
C PHE A 70 9.12 0.32 -10.38
N LYS A 71 10.42 0.31 -10.71
CA LYS A 71 11.37 -0.71 -10.24
C LYS A 71 11.49 -0.77 -8.71
N VAL A 72 11.49 0.37 -8.03
CA VAL A 72 11.61 0.42 -6.56
C VAL A 72 10.32 -0.10 -5.92
N TYR A 73 9.16 0.28 -6.46
CA TYR A 73 7.87 -0.26 -6.02
C TYR A 73 7.85 -1.79 -6.13
N TYR A 74 8.22 -2.35 -7.28
CA TYR A 74 8.22 -3.81 -7.48
C TYR A 74 9.18 -4.53 -6.51
N GLN A 75 10.33 -3.92 -6.20
CA GLN A 75 11.32 -4.43 -5.26
C GLN A 75 10.83 -4.44 -3.80
N GLU A 76 10.19 -3.36 -3.33
CA GLU A 76 9.64 -3.29 -1.96
C GLU A 76 8.31 -4.07 -1.81
N ALA A 77 7.48 -4.16 -2.86
CA ALA A 77 6.23 -4.92 -2.82
C ALA A 77 6.44 -6.43 -2.83
N GLY A 78 7.47 -6.89 -3.57
CA GLY A 78 7.77 -8.31 -3.81
C GLY A 78 7.20 -8.86 -5.12
N ILE A 79 6.88 -8.00 -6.08
CA ILE A 79 6.33 -8.41 -7.38
C ILE A 79 7.46 -8.98 -8.26
N GLY A 80 7.15 -9.98 -9.09
CA GLY A 80 8.09 -10.48 -10.12
C GLY A 80 9.31 -11.22 -9.57
N GLY A 81 9.22 -11.80 -8.37
CA GLY A 81 10.27 -12.62 -7.75
C GLY A 81 11.21 -11.86 -6.81
N PHE A 82 10.99 -10.56 -6.57
CA PHE A 82 11.65 -9.87 -5.45
C PHE A 82 11.09 -10.36 -4.10
N ARG A 83 11.91 -10.37 -3.04
CA ARG A 83 11.47 -10.82 -1.70
C ARG A 83 10.46 -9.89 -1.04
N GLY A 84 10.40 -8.62 -1.46
CA GLY A 84 9.64 -7.57 -0.81
C GLY A 84 10.26 -7.13 0.53
N VAL A 85 9.73 -6.04 1.07
CA VAL A 85 10.08 -5.49 2.39
C VAL A 85 8.84 -5.65 3.29
N ARG A 86 8.93 -6.60 4.22
CA ARG A 86 7.84 -7.07 5.08
C ARG A 86 8.35 -7.19 6.53
N PRO A 87 7.87 -6.38 7.50
CA PRO A 87 7.02 -5.21 7.29
C PRO A 87 7.79 -4.09 6.58
N GLY A 88 7.07 -3.16 5.95
CA GLY A 88 7.62 -2.09 5.13
C GLY A 88 6.61 -0.97 4.87
N ARG A 89 6.86 -0.11 3.89
CA ARG A 89 5.91 0.97 3.55
C ARG A 89 4.60 0.48 2.92
N PHE A 90 4.59 -0.72 2.35
CA PHE A 90 3.40 -1.30 1.76
C PHE A 90 2.72 -2.29 2.71
N TRP A 91 3.50 -3.22 3.23
CA TRP A 91 3.09 -4.20 4.22
C TRP A 91 3.24 -3.57 5.60
N CYS A 92 2.23 -2.80 6.02
CA CYS A 92 2.31 -1.85 7.13
C CYS A 92 1.27 -2.06 8.26
N ASN A 93 0.52 -3.17 8.25
CA ASN A 93 -0.46 -3.51 9.30
C ASN A 93 0.19 -3.55 10.71
N PRO A 94 -0.18 -2.65 11.65
CA PRO A 94 0.43 -2.59 12.98
C PRO A 94 0.19 -3.80 13.89
N ALA A 95 -0.76 -4.69 13.55
CA ALA A 95 -1.00 -5.93 14.28
C ALA A 95 -0.22 -7.14 13.74
N SER A 96 0.33 -7.07 12.52
CA SER A 96 1.12 -8.16 11.95
C SER A 96 2.63 -7.96 12.17
N LYS A 97 3.34 -9.07 12.37
CA LYS A 97 4.82 -9.08 12.39
C LYS A 97 5.44 -8.91 11.00
N THR A 98 4.66 -9.16 9.94
CA THR A 98 5.06 -9.09 8.53
C THR A 98 4.33 -7.98 7.76
N GLY A 99 3.32 -7.35 8.37
CA GLY A 99 2.64 -6.15 7.88
C GLY A 99 1.53 -6.40 6.86
N ASP A 100 1.23 -7.66 6.57
CA ASP A 100 -0.04 -8.15 6.00
C ASP A 100 -1.23 -7.93 6.93
#